data_AF-T0IFP2-F1
#
_entry.id   AF-T0IFP2-F1
#
_cell.length_a   1.000
_cell.length_b   1.000
_cell.length_c   1.000
_cell.angle_alpha   90.00
_cell.angle_beta   90.00
_cell.angle_gamma   90.00
#
_symmetry.space_group_name_H-M   'P 1'
#
loop_
_entity.id
_entity.type
_entity.pdbx_description
1 polymer ?
#
loop_
_entity_poly.entity_id
_entity_poly.type
_entity_poly.pdbx_seq_one_letter_code
_entity_poly.pdbx_strand_id
1 'polypeptide(L)'
;MRYRLEYLAAVLLFAPMPAQAEVRSASDIGFAVESSVDVAADAAHIYALLGSPQHWWKGEHSYSGNAANLSLQLRAGGCFCETLPQAHGEAGSVEHARVIYALPGKQLRLSGALGPLQAEAVTGTLNFDITPNARGARVTLTYVAGGYLRGGGTAIAPAVDKVLGEQLESLKHAAEAGKRVPGSPPAR
;
A
#
# COMPACT_ATOMS: atom_id res chain seq x y z
N MET A 1 43.21 43.61 23.12
CA MET A 1 42.39 42.97 22.08
C MET A 1 41.74 41.72 22.65
N ARG A 2 40.41 41.70 22.80
CA ARG A 2 39.64 40.54 23.29
C ARG A 2 38.92 39.93 22.10
N TYR A 3 39.32 38.73 21.66
CA TYR A 3 38.61 37.99 20.63
C TYR A 3 37.43 37.25 21.28
N ARG A 4 36.20 37.63 20.92
CA ARG A 4 34.98 36.90 21.26
C ARG A 4 34.80 35.80 20.22
N LEU A 5 34.83 34.54 20.66
CA LEU A 5 34.53 33.38 19.82
C LEU A 5 33.01 33.17 19.87
N GLU A 6 32.31 33.55 18.81
CA GLU A 6 30.87 33.29 18.69
C GLU A 6 30.67 31.87 18.13
N TYR A 7 30.06 31.00 18.93
CA TYR A 7 29.65 29.67 18.52
C TYR A 7 28.40 29.78 17.65
N LEU A 8 28.53 29.63 16.33
CA LEU A 8 27.39 29.36 15.46
C LEU A 8 26.90 27.92 15.71
N ALA A 9 25.75 27.78 16.36
CA ALA A 9 25.03 26.52 16.43
C ALA A 9 24.47 26.18 15.04
N ALA A 10 25.04 25.15 14.39
CA ALA A 10 24.53 24.61 13.14
C ALA A 10 23.23 23.84 13.40
N VAL A 11 22.09 24.43 13.03
CA VAL A 11 20.79 23.75 13.02
C VAL A 11 20.77 22.80 11.81
N LEU A 12 20.90 21.50 12.06
CA LEU A 12 20.68 20.45 11.07
C LEU A 12 19.17 20.35 10.76
N LEU A 13 18.76 20.96 9.66
CA LEU A 13 17.42 20.82 9.09
C LEU A 13 17.28 19.41 8.50
N PHE A 14 16.58 18.52 9.20
CA PHE A 14 16.12 17.25 8.63
C PHE A 14 15.02 17.55 7.60
N ALA A 15 15.40 17.59 6.32
CA ALA A 15 14.44 17.64 5.22
C ALA A 15 13.66 16.31 5.18
N PRO A 16 12.32 16.33 5.03
CA PRO A 16 11.54 15.12 4.80
C PRO A 16 11.95 14.51 3.45
N MET A 17 12.39 13.26 3.44
CA MET A 17 12.61 12.52 2.19
C MET A 17 11.26 12.29 1.50
N PRO A 18 11.11 12.62 0.21
CA PRO A 18 9.91 12.30 -0.54
C PRO A 18 9.70 10.79 -0.55
N ALA A 19 8.42 10.37 -0.54
CA ALA A 19 8.05 8.99 -0.80
C ALA A 19 8.63 8.56 -2.15
N GLN A 20 9.49 7.54 -2.16
CA GLN A 20 10.02 6.96 -3.38
C GLN A 20 9.11 5.82 -3.81
N ALA A 21 8.47 5.96 -4.98
CA ALA A 21 7.94 4.86 -5.77
C ALA A 21 9.00 4.51 -6.82
N GLU A 22 9.40 3.25 -6.90
CA GLU A 22 10.51 2.83 -7.75
C GLU A 22 10.30 1.40 -8.27
N VAL A 23 10.41 1.23 -9.60
CA VAL A 23 10.61 -0.07 -10.23
C VAL A 23 12.02 -0.55 -9.89
N ARG A 24 12.13 -1.46 -8.91
CA ARG A 24 13.40 -2.02 -8.44
C ARG A 24 14.07 -2.94 -9.47
N SER A 25 13.26 -3.68 -10.23
CA SER A 25 13.75 -4.50 -11.35
C SER A 25 12.61 -4.86 -12.31
N ALA A 26 12.94 -5.09 -13.58
CA ALA A 26 12.01 -5.62 -14.56
C ALA A 26 12.73 -6.42 -15.65
N SER A 27 12.04 -7.43 -16.17
CA SER A 27 12.49 -8.32 -17.24
C SER A 27 11.28 -8.83 -18.04
N ASP A 28 11.52 -9.64 -19.06
CA ASP A 28 10.44 -10.24 -19.85
C ASP A 28 9.54 -11.19 -19.03
N ILE A 29 10.05 -11.77 -17.94
CA ILE A 29 9.34 -12.78 -17.14
C ILE A 29 8.88 -12.29 -15.77
N GLY A 30 9.06 -11.00 -15.45
CA GLY A 30 8.67 -10.48 -14.15
C GLY A 30 9.24 -9.11 -13.81
N PHE A 31 8.82 -8.59 -12.67
CA PHE A 31 9.24 -7.29 -12.14
C PHE A 31 9.14 -7.25 -10.61
N ALA A 32 9.80 -6.25 -10.02
CA ALA A 32 9.67 -5.89 -8.63
C ALA A 32 9.50 -4.37 -8.51
N VAL A 33 8.51 -3.94 -7.72
CA VAL A 33 8.23 -2.53 -7.42
C VAL A 33 8.19 -2.32 -5.91
N GLU A 34 8.55 -1.12 -5.48
CA GLU A 34 8.53 -0.72 -4.08
C GLU A 34 8.04 0.72 -3.93
N SER A 35 7.21 0.96 -2.93
CA SER A 35 6.77 2.29 -2.51
C SER A 35 6.77 2.38 -1.00
N SER A 36 7.08 3.54 -0.43
CA SER A 36 6.99 3.74 1.02
C SER A 36 6.44 5.10 1.42
N VAL A 37 5.72 5.15 2.54
CA VAL A 37 5.15 6.38 3.11
C VAL A 37 5.40 6.42 4.62
N ASP A 38 5.63 7.62 5.16
CA ASP A 38 5.56 7.86 6.61
C ASP A 38 4.11 8.19 6.98
N VAL A 39 3.52 7.40 7.88
CA VAL A 39 2.16 7.59 8.37
C VAL A 39 2.21 8.09 9.80
N ALA A 40 1.57 9.21 10.08
CA ALA A 40 1.40 9.75 11.41
C ALA A 40 0.31 8.99 12.17
N ALA A 41 0.41 7.66 12.26
CA ALA A 41 -0.45 6.74 13.02
C ALA A 41 0.38 5.63 13.66
N ASP A 42 -0.13 5.02 14.73
CA ASP A 42 0.58 3.89 15.34
C ASP A 42 0.45 2.63 14.47
N ALA A 43 1.42 1.73 14.60
CA ALA A 43 1.53 0.55 13.75
C ALA A 43 0.35 -0.42 13.90
N ALA A 44 -0.28 -0.50 15.08
CA ALA A 44 -1.43 -1.36 15.31
C ALA A 44 -2.67 -0.84 14.56
N HIS A 45 -2.90 0.47 14.60
CA HIS A 45 -3.97 1.12 13.82
C HIS A 45 -3.80 0.91 12.32
N ILE A 46 -2.59 1.15 11.78
CA ILE A 46 -2.30 0.96 10.35
C ILE A 46 -2.55 -0.51 9.95
N TYR A 47 -2.06 -1.46 10.74
CA TYR A 47 -2.26 -2.88 10.46
C TYR A 47 -3.75 -3.26 10.45
N ALA A 48 -4.52 -2.79 11.42
CA ALA A 48 -5.96 -3.03 11.46
C ALA A 48 -6.68 -2.44 10.23
N LEU A 49 -6.28 -1.23 9.80
CA LEU A 49 -6.84 -0.57 8.63
C LEU A 49 -6.58 -1.33 7.32
N LEU A 50 -5.45 -2.04 7.18
CA LEU A 50 -5.21 -2.92 6.03
C LEU A 50 -6.37 -3.90 5.81
N GLY A 51 -6.95 -4.43 6.90
CA GLY A 51 -8.09 -5.36 6.86
C GLY A 51 -9.42 -4.73 6.45
N SER A 52 -9.44 -3.41 6.21
CA SER A 52 -10.62 -2.65 5.81
C SER A 52 -10.37 -1.87 4.52
N PRO A 53 -10.12 -2.57 3.38
CA PRO A 53 -9.80 -1.95 2.11
C PRO A 53 -10.88 -0.99 1.61
N GLN A 54 -12.13 -1.15 2.01
CA GLN A 54 -13.22 -0.21 1.69
C GLN A 54 -12.98 1.24 2.16
N HIS A 55 -12.02 1.47 3.07
CA HIS A 55 -11.71 2.80 3.60
C HIS A 55 -10.51 3.47 2.95
N TRP A 56 -9.70 2.72 2.20
CA TRP A 56 -8.44 3.25 1.67
C TRP A 56 -8.11 2.79 0.25
N TRP A 57 -8.58 1.63 -0.19
CA TRP A 57 -8.37 1.22 -1.56
C TRP A 57 -9.20 2.12 -2.50
N LYS A 58 -8.57 2.67 -3.54
CA LYS A 58 -9.26 3.44 -4.58
C LYS A 58 -10.08 2.51 -5.47
N GLY A 59 -11.39 2.73 -5.51
CA GLY A 59 -12.34 1.88 -6.24
C GLY A 59 -12.08 1.83 -7.75
N GLU A 60 -11.48 2.88 -8.33
CA GLU A 60 -11.08 2.92 -9.74
C GLU A 60 -10.09 1.80 -10.12
N HIS A 61 -9.40 1.24 -9.12
CA HIS A 61 -8.46 0.12 -9.26
C HIS A 61 -9.04 -1.17 -8.65
N SER A 62 -10.36 -1.36 -8.74
CA SER A 62 -11.07 -2.60 -8.40
C SER A 62 -11.89 -3.10 -9.60
N TYR A 63 -12.30 -4.37 -9.62
CA TYR A 63 -13.06 -4.91 -10.76
C TYR A 63 -14.49 -4.36 -10.82
N SER A 64 -15.09 -4.11 -9.66
CA SER A 64 -16.44 -3.53 -9.55
C SER A 64 -16.45 -2.00 -9.64
N GLY A 65 -15.29 -1.35 -9.63
CA GLY A 65 -15.19 0.11 -9.57
C GLY A 65 -15.53 0.70 -8.19
N ASN A 66 -15.73 -0.14 -7.16
CA ASN A 66 -16.23 0.29 -5.85
C ASN A 66 -15.54 -0.46 -4.71
N ALA A 67 -14.77 0.29 -3.91
CA ALA A 67 -14.03 -0.26 -2.77
C ALA A 67 -14.93 -0.83 -1.67
N ALA A 68 -16.22 -0.45 -1.60
CA ALA A 68 -17.17 -1.03 -0.65
C ALA A 68 -17.39 -2.54 -0.85
N ASN A 69 -17.02 -3.07 -2.03
CA ASN A 69 -17.10 -4.49 -2.33
C ASN A 69 -15.82 -5.28 -1.96
N LEU A 70 -14.77 -4.60 -1.52
CA LEU A 70 -13.50 -5.21 -1.15
C LEU A 70 -13.50 -5.67 0.31
N SER A 71 -12.84 -6.80 0.56
CA SER A 71 -12.63 -7.34 1.91
C SER A 71 -11.24 -7.96 2.03
N LEU A 72 -10.59 -7.79 3.20
CA LEU A 72 -9.28 -8.40 3.47
C LEU A 72 -9.26 -9.06 4.86
N GLN A 73 -9.09 -10.37 4.90
CA GLN A 73 -9.00 -11.13 6.15
C GLN A 73 -7.55 -11.20 6.66
N LEU A 74 -7.24 -10.54 7.79
CA LEU A 74 -5.90 -10.43 8.37
C LEU A 74 -5.41 -11.70 9.09
N ARG A 75 -5.43 -12.85 8.41
CA ARG A 75 -4.95 -14.15 8.91
C ARG A 75 -4.38 -14.97 7.76
N ALA A 76 -3.46 -15.89 8.03
CA ALA A 76 -3.01 -16.84 7.01
C ALA A 76 -4.20 -17.61 6.40
N GLY A 77 -4.19 -17.75 5.07
CA GLY A 77 -5.29 -18.29 4.28
C GLY A 77 -6.50 -17.35 4.14
N GLY A 78 -6.43 -16.12 4.66
CA GLY A 78 -7.47 -15.11 4.50
C GLY A 78 -7.49 -14.55 3.07
N CYS A 79 -8.68 -14.28 2.54
CA CYS A 79 -8.82 -13.71 1.21
C CYS A 79 -8.68 -12.18 1.22
N PHE A 80 -7.98 -11.64 0.21
CA PHE A 80 -8.28 -10.33 -0.35
C PHE A 80 -9.28 -10.54 -1.49
N CYS A 81 -10.55 -10.32 -1.22
CA CYS A 81 -11.65 -10.68 -2.11
C CYS A 81 -12.48 -9.46 -2.48
N GLU A 82 -13.11 -9.53 -3.65
CA GLU A 82 -14.08 -8.54 -4.11
C GLU A 82 -15.38 -9.23 -4.50
N THR A 83 -16.51 -8.66 -4.08
CA THR A 83 -17.82 -9.04 -4.58
C THR A 83 -18.11 -8.29 -5.89
N LEU A 84 -18.69 -8.96 -6.89
CA LEU A 84 -19.14 -8.34 -8.13
C LEU A 84 -20.68 -8.33 -8.15
N PRO A 85 -21.33 -7.23 -7.73
CA PRO A 85 -22.79 -7.15 -7.74
C PRO A 85 -23.32 -7.32 -9.17
N GLN A 86 -24.43 -8.05 -9.30
CA GLN A 86 -25.17 -8.21 -10.54
C GLN A 86 -26.58 -7.65 -10.35
N ALA A 87 -27.15 -7.07 -11.40
CA ALA A 87 -28.54 -6.57 -11.34
C ALA A 87 -29.55 -7.69 -11.14
N HIS A 88 -29.23 -8.89 -11.65
CA HIS A 88 -30.04 -10.09 -11.56
C HIS A 88 -29.13 -11.31 -11.34
N GLY A 89 -29.59 -12.30 -10.56
CA GLY A 89 -28.84 -13.53 -10.29
C GLY A 89 -27.87 -13.42 -9.11
N GLU A 90 -26.98 -14.41 -8.98
CA GLU A 90 -25.97 -14.45 -7.92
C GLU A 90 -24.85 -13.46 -8.20
N ALA A 91 -24.29 -12.87 -7.13
CA ALA A 91 -23.13 -12.00 -7.25
C ALA A 91 -21.89 -12.82 -7.66
N GLY A 92 -21.07 -12.23 -8.53
CA GLY A 92 -19.75 -12.77 -8.83
C GLY A 92 -18.75 -12.50 -7.71
N SER A 93 -17.54 -13.06 -7.83
CA SER A 93 -16.45 -12.76 -6.90
C SER A 93 -15.10 -12.79 -7.60
N VAL A 94 -14.13 -12.08 -7.02
CA VAL A 94 -12.72 -12.08 -7.43
C VAL A 94 -11.87 -12.37 -6.20
N GLU A 95 -10.99 -13.39 -6.26
CA GLU A 95 -9.87 -13.54 -5.33
C GLU A 95 -8.66 -12.80 -5.90
N HIS A 96 -8.36 -11.62 -5.34
CA HIS A 96 -7.19 -10.82 -5.75
C HIS A 96 -5.89 -11.46 -5.27
N ALA A 97 -5.89 -11.87 -4.01
CA ALA A 97 -4.74 -12.50 -3.36
C ALA A 97 -5.17 -13.23 -2.09
N ARG A 98 -4.27 -14.07 -1.57
CA ARG A 98 -4.42 -14.78 -0.30
C ARG A 98 -3.33 -14.40 0.67
N VAL A 99 -3.67 -14.11 1.92
CA VAL A 99 -2.70 -13.82 2.97
C VAL A 99 -1.89 -15.09 3.29
N ILE A 100 -0.57 -14.97 3.21
CA ILE A 100 0.40 -16.05 3.49
C ILE A 100 1.27 -15.76 4.72
N TYR A 101 1.26 -14.52 5.21
CA TYR A 101 1.93 -14.11 6.45
C TYR A 101 1.15 -12.98 7.10
N ALA A 102 0.88 -13.10 8.40
CA ALA A 102 0.16 -12.10 9.18
C ALA A 102 0.80 -11.95 10.57
N LEU A 103 1.52 -10.85 10.78
CA LEU A 103 2.07 -10.47 12.08
C LEU A 103 1.51 -9.10 12.49
N PRO A 104 0.56 -9.06 13.43
CA PRO A 104 -0.10 -7.83 13.85
C PRO A 104 0.86 -6.68 14.17
N GLY A 105 0.57 -5.50 13.61
CA GLY A 105 1.35 -4.28 13.81
C GLY A 105 2.73 -4.28 13.16
N LYS A 106 3.08 -5.29 12.36
CA LYS A 106 4.42 -5.41 11.76
C LYS A 106 4.40 -5.74 10.28
N GLN A 107 3.70 -6.79 9.86
CA GLN A 107 3.79 -7.24 8.48
C GLN A 107 2.57 -8.03 8.02
N LEU A 108 2.12 -7.77 6.80
CA LEU A 108 1.11 -8.54 6.10
C LEU A 108 1.64 -8.92 4.70
N ARG A 109 1.65 -10.20 4.36
CA ARG A 109 2.06 -10.68 3.03
C ARG A 109 0.95 -11.46 2.36
N LEU A 110 0.75 -11.21 1.08
CA LEU A 110 -0.24 -11.83 0.24
C LEU A 110 0.40 -12.47 -0.99
N SER A 111 -0.13 -13.59 -1.44
CA SER A 111 0.17 -14.24 -2.70
C SER A 111 -0.99 -14.02 -3.67
N GLY A 112 -0.75 -13.38 -4.81
CA GLY A 112 -1.77 -13.10 -5.82
C GLY A 112 -1.27 -12.25 -6.99
N ALA A 113 -1.86 -12.46 -8.16
CA ALA A 113 -1.61 -11.67 -9.37
C ALA A 113 -2.70 -10.58 -9.48
N LEU A 114 -2.31 -9.31 -9.35
CA LEU A 114 -3.25 -8.20 -9.25
C LEU A 114 -3.76 -7.73 -10.62
N GLY A 115 -5.05 -7.40 -10.69
CA GLY A 115 -5.69 -6.79 -11.86
C GLY A 115 -5.41 -7.56 -13.16
N PRO A 116 -4.88 -6.92 -14.22
CA PRO A 116 -4.67 -7.60 -15.50
C PRO A 116 -3.71 -8.80 -15.41
N LEU A 117 -2.85 -8.86 -14.38
CA LEU A 117 -1.94 -9.99 -14.17
C LEU A 117 -2.66 -11.28 -13.81
N GLN A 118 -3.89 -11.20 -13.27
CA GLN A 118 -4.68 -12.37 -12.88
C GLN A 118 -5.01 -13.30 -14.06
N ALA A 119 -5.07 -12.75 -15.28
CA ALA A 119 -5.32 -13.51 -16.51
C ALA A 119 -4.04 -14.09 -17.14
N GLU A 120 -2.88 -13.84 -16.55
CA GLU A 120 -1.57 -14.35 -16.99
C GLU A 120 -1.15 -15.55 -16.13
N ALA A 121 -0.18 -16.35 -16.60
CA ALA A 121 0.38 -17.43 -15.79
C ALA A 121 1.50 -16.90 -14.88
N VAL A 122 1.10 -16.01 -13.96
CA VAL A 122 1.97 -15.22 -13.08
C VAL A 122 1.63 -15.48 -11.62
N THR A 123 2.66 -15.51 -10.79
CA THR A 123 2.53 -15.43 -9.34
C THR A 123 3.03 -14.07 -8.86
N GLY A 124 2.28 -13.43 -7.98
CA GLY A 124 2.69 -12.18 -7.32
C GLY A 124 2.80 -12.36 -5.80
N THR A 125 3.75 -11.64 -5.20
CA THR A 125 3.92 -11.52 -3.74
C THR A 125 3.83 -10.06 -3.37
N LEU A 126 2.74 -9.67 -2.71
CA LEU A 126 2.48 -8.33 -2.17
C LEU A 126 2.82 -8.32 -0.68
N ASN A 127 3.60 -7.35 -0.23
CA ASN A 127 4.03 -7.30 1.16
C ASN A 127 3.93 -5.87 1.69
N PHE A 128 3.29 -5.73 2.85
CA PHE A 128 3.26 -4.52 3.65
C PHE A 128 4.15 -4.72 4.87
N ASP A 129 5.20 -3.90 4.99
CA ASP A 129 6.04 -3.80 6.18
C ASP A 129 5.73 -2.51 6.93
N ILE A 130 5.47 -2.61 8.23
CA ILE A 130 5.14 -1.50 9.11
C ILE A 130 6.25 -1.38 10.16
N THR A 131 7.05 -0.31 10.05
CA THR A 131 8.17 -0.04 10.95
C THR A 131 7.87 1.18 11.80
N PRO A 132 7.65 1.03 13.12
CA PRO A 132 7.45 2.16 14.02
C PRO A 132 8.60 3.18 13.95
N ASN A 133 8.28 4.46 14.06
CA ASN A 133 9.24 5.56 14.14
C ASN A 133 8.77 6.64 15.12
N ALA A 134 9.57 7.69 15.33
CA ALA A 134 9.29 8.71 16.33
C ALA A 134 7.96 9.49 16.12
N ARG A 135 7.39 9.47 14.92
CA ARG A 135 6.17 10.23 14.55
C ARG A 135 4.96 9.33 14.21
N GLY A 136 5.13 8.01 14.26
CA GLY A 136 4.13 7.04 13.84
C GLY A 136 4.79 5.76 13.33
N ALA A 137 4.62 5.44 12.05
CA ALA A 137 5.32 4.32 11.41
C ALA A 137 5.58 4.60 9.93
N ARG A 138 6.65 4.01 9.39
CA ARG A 138 6.86 3.89 7.94
C ARG A 138 6.19 2.63 7.45
N VAL A 139 5.36 2.75 6.41
CA VAL A 139 4.79 1.62 5.68
C VAL A 139 5.53 1.46 4.37
N THR A 140 6.07 0.27 4.12
CA THR A 140 6.71 -0.10 2.85
C THR A 140 5.86 -1.15 2.17
N LEU A 141 5.45 -0.87 0.93
CA LEU A 141 4.72 -1.78 0.06
C LEU A 141 5.69 -2.28 -0.99
N THR A 142 5.89 -3.60 -1.07
CA THR A 142 6.62 -4.25 -2.16
C THR A 142 5.71 -5.19 -2.92
N TYR A 143 5.88 -5.25 -4.23
CA TYR A 143 5.21 -6.23 -5.07
C TYR A 143 6.20 -6.84 -6.07
N VAL A 144 6.38 -8.14 -5.96
CA VAL A 144 7.20 -8.94 -6.88
C VAL A 144 6.27 -9.86 -7.66
N ALA A 145 6.29 -9.77 -8.97
CA ALA A 145 5.48 -10.62 -9.85
C ALA A 145 6.36 -11.30 -10.89
N GLY A 146 6.14 -12.59 -11.14
CA GLY A 146 6.89 -13.35 -12.11
C GLY A 146 6.14 -14.56 -12.66
N GLY A 147 6.50 -14.96 -13.87
CA GLY A 147 5.85 -16.03 -14.63
C GLY A 147 5.79 -15.71 -16.12
N TYR A 148 4.78 -16.24 -16.81
CA TYR A 148 4.55 -15.94 -18.22
C TYR A 148 3.64 -14.72 -18.35
N LEU A 149 4.20 -13.62 -18.85
CA LEU A 149 3.54 -12.33 -19.07
C LEU A 149 3.48 -12.02 -20.56
N ARG A 150 2.28 -12.05 -21.15
CA ARG A 150 2.11 -11.53 -22.52
C ARG A 150 2.45 -10.04 -22.53
N GLY A 151 3.49 -9.67 -23.29
CA GLY A 151 4.00 -8.29 -23.37
C GLY A 151 5.18 -7.95 -22.44
N GLY A 152 5.59 -8.89 -21.58
CA GLY A 152 6.75 -8.76 -20.71
C GLY A 152 6.54 -7.89 -19.46
N GLY A 153 7.31 -8.19 -18.39
CA GLY A 153 7.22 -7.46 -17.12
C GLY A 153 7.64 -5.99 -17.21
N THR A 154 8.61 -5.67 -18.06
CA THR A 154 9.10 -4.30 -18.28
C THR A 154 8.01 -3.33 -18.74
N ALA A 155 7.07 -3.79 -19.58
CA ALA A 155 6.01 -2.93 -20.12
C ALA A 155 4.96 -2.55 -19.06
N ILE A 156 4.64 -3.47 -18.14
CA ILE A 156 3.55 -3.28 -17.17
C ILE A 156 4.03 -2.72 -15.81
N ALA A 157 5.31 -2.93 -15.45
CA ALA A 157 5.85 -2.56 -14.15
C ALA A 157 5.60 -1.09 -13.74
N PRO A 158 5.78 -0.07 -14.61
CA PRO A 158 5.54 1.33 -14.22
C PRO A 158 4.07 1.62 -13.90
N ALA A 159 3.13 0.97 -14.60
CA ALA A 159 1.70 1.13 -14.32
C ALA A 159 1.34 0.50 -12.97
N VAL A 160 1.90 -0.68 -12.66
CA VAL A 160 1.70 -1.35 -11.38
C VAL A 160 2.30 -0.54 -10.23
N ASP A 161 3.52 -0.04 -10.38
CA ASP A 161 4.18 0.84 -9.40
C ASP A 161 3.31 2.07 -9.08
N LYS A 162 2.83 2.77 -10.12
CA LYS A 162 1.97 3.94 -9.96
C LYS A 162 0.69 3.62 -9.19
N VAL A 163 -0.02 2.54 -9.57
CA VAL A 163 -1.27 2.15 -8.91
C VAL A 163 -1.01 1.83 -7.44
N LEU A 164 0.01 1.02 -7.14
CA LEU A 164 0.31 0.64 -5.74
C LEU A 164 0.78 1.82 -4.90
N GLY A 165 1.52 2.76 -5.47
CA GLY A 165 1.85 4.03 -4.83
C GLY A 165 0.60 4.86 -4.49
N GLU A 166 -0.35 4.99 -5.42
CA GLU A 166 -1.62 5.68 -5.18
C GLU A 166 -2.45 5.02 -4.06
N GLN A 167 -2.45 3.69 -3.98
CA GLN A 167 -3.11 2.96 -2.90
C GLN A 167 -2.45 3.21 -1.54
N LEU A 168 -1.12 3.23 -1.52
CA LEU A 168 -0.34 3.44 -0.31
C LEU A 168 -0.53 4.86 0.25
N GLU A 169 -0.60 5.88 -0.62
CA GLU A 169 -0.93 7.26 -0.21
C GLU A 169 -2.37 7.37 0.33
N SER A 170 -3.33 6.68 -0.30
CA SER A 170 -4.71 6.65 0.21
C SER A 170 -4.81 5.97 1.58
N LEU A 171 -4.05 4.89 1.82
CA LEU A 171 -3.91 4.26 3.14
C LEU A 171 -3.38 5.24 4.19
N LYS A 172 -2.34 6.01 3.85
CA LYS A 172 -1.80 7.06 4.72
C LYS A 172 -2.89 8.06 5.10
N HIS A 173 -3.61 8.59 4.11
CA HIS A 173 -4.68 9.57 4.36
C HIS A 173 -5.79 9.00 5.26
N ALA A 174 -6.23 7.77 5.01
CA ALA A 174 -7.25 7.12 5.82
C ALA A 174 -6.80 6.90 7.27
N ALA A 175 -5.55 6.46 7.47
CA ALA A 175 -4.97 6.25 8.80
C ALA A 175 -4.81 7.56 9.59
N GLU A 176 -4.51 8.67 8.91
CA GLU A 176 -4.34 9.98 9.54
C GLU A 176 -5.67 10.69 9.80
N ALA A 177 -6.70 10.43 8.99
CA ALA A 177 -8.04 10.98 9.20
C ALA A 177 -8.69 10.51 10.51
N GLY A 178 -8.37 9.28 10.96
CA GLY A 178 -8.77 8.74 12.26
C GLY A 178 -8.24 9.51 13.48
N LYS A 179 -7.33 10.47 13.27
CA LYS A 179 -6.74 11.34 14.31
C LYS A 179 -7.34 12.74 14.40
N ARG A 180 -8.50 13.03 13.77
CA ARG A 180 -9.17 14.33 14.01
C ARG A 180 -9.44 14.49 15.51
N VAL A 181 -8.65 15.37 16.13
CA VAL A 181 -8.89 15.89 17.47
C VAL A 181 -10.30 16.49 17.48
N PRO A 182 -11.15 16.16 18.47
CA PRO A 182 -12.43 16.84 18.65
C PRO A 182 -12.21 18.36 18.69
N GLY A 183 -12.77 19.10 17.73
CA GLY A 183 -12.74 20.58 17.72
C GLY A 183 -12.02 21.29 16.56
N SER A 184 -11.55 20.60 15.52
CA SER A 184 -11.04 21.30 14.33
C SER A 184 -12.19 21.78 13.41
N PRO A 185 -12.23 23.05 12.98
CA PRO A 185 -13.28 23.57 12.10
C PRO A 185 -13.24 22.92 10.71
N PRO A 186 -14.38 22.87 9.99
CA PRO A 186 -14.40 22.36 8.63
C PRO A 186 -13.49 23.23 7.74
N ALA A 187 -12.70 22.57 6.88
CA ALA A 187 -11.97 23.24 5.82
C ALA A 187 -12.99 23.88 4.86
N ARG A 188 -12.74 25.15 4.49
CA ARG A 188 -13.56 25.90 3.54
C ARG A 188 -13.42 25.36 2.13
#